data_AF-A0A9D4FS68-F1
#
_entry.id   AF-A0A9D4FS68-F1
#
_cell.length_a   1.000
_cell.length_b   1.000
_cell.length_c   1.000
_cell.angle_alpha   90.00
_cell.angle_beta   90.00
_cell.angle_gamma   90.00
#
_symmetry.space_group_name_H-M   'P 1'
#
loop_
_entity.id
_entity.type
_entity.pdbx_description
1 polymer ?
#
loop_
_entity_poly.entity_id
_entity_poly.type
_entity_poly.pdbx_seq_one_letter_code
_entity_poly.pdbx_strand_id
1 'polypeptide(L)' 'MDAEEFRRRGKEMIDYVADYLENIRERRVFPEVEPGYLRKLIPGEAPEEGESFENIFKDIERVIMPGVSGFICYFI' A
#
# COMPACT_ATOMS: atom_id res chain seq x y z
N MET A 1 9.87 -8.12 -15.41
CA MET A 1 9.84 -9.09 -14.31
C MET A 1 9.95 -10.48 -14.89
N ASP A 2 10.90 -11.28 -14.37
CA ASP A 2 10.97 -12.71 -14.63
C ASP A 2 10.22 -13.51 -13.54
N ALA A 3 10.17 -14.84 -13.68
CA ALA A 3 9.46 -15.71 -12.74
C ALA A 3 10.12 -15.80 -11.36
N GLU A 4 11.44 -15.64 -11.26
CA GLU A 4 12.16 -15.66 -9.98
C GLU A 4 11.92 -14.37 -9.20
N GLU A 5 11.95 -13.24 -9.90
CA GLU A 5 11.66 -11.92 -9.36
C GLU A 5 10.20 -11.82 -8.91
N PHE A 6 9.26 -12.39 -9.67
CA PHE A 6 7.86 -12.49 -9.23
C PHE A 6 7.73 -13.30 -7.94
N ARG A 7 8.44 -14.44 -7.81
CA ARG A 7 8.42 -15.25 -6.58
C ARG A 7 9.02 -14.52 -5.39
N ARG A 8 10.10 -13.77 -5.60
CA ARG A 8 10.73 -12.96 -4.55
C ARG A 8 9.79 -11.86 -4.06
N ARG A 9 9.31 -11.01 -4.98
CA ARG A 9 8.43 -9.88 -4.65
C ARG A 9 7.05 -10.33 -4.16
N GLY A 10 6.58 -11.48 -4.61
CA GLY A 10 5.34 -12.09 -4.11
C GLY A 10 5.44 -12.53 -2.66
N LYS A 11 6.58 -13.08 -2.23
CA LYS A 11 6.81 -13.41 -0.81
C LYS A 11 6.85 -12.15 0.06
N GLU A 12 7.57 -11.12 -0.38
CA GLU A 12 7.60 -9.82 0.32
C GLU A 12 6.20 -9.22 0.48
N MET A 13 5.34 -9.35 -0.54
CA MET A 13 3.95 -8.89 -0.46
C MET A 13 3.11 -9.71 0.53
N ILE A 14 3.31 -11.03 0.59
CA ILE A 14 2.60 -11.89 1.54
C ILE A 14 3.01 -11.55 2.97
N ASP A 15 4.30 -11.39 3.23
CA ASP A 15 4.83 -11.00 4.55
C ASP A 15 4.25 -9.64 4.97
N TYR A 16 4.17 -8.67 4.04
CA TYR A 16 3.54 -7.38 4.30
C TYR A 16 2.06 -7.46 4.69
N VAL A 17 1.29 -8.31 3.99
CA VAL A 17 -0.13 -8.49 4.31
C VAL A 17 -0.30 -9.15 5.67
N ALA A 18 0.57 -10.11 6.02
CA ALA A 18 0.59 -10.73 7.33
C ALA A 18 0.88 -9.69 8.42
N ASP A 19 1.95 -8.90 8.26
CA ASP A 19 2.33 -7.83 9.19
C ASP A 19 1.22 -6.77 9.34
N TYR A 20 0.54 -6.43 8.25
CA TYR A 20 -0.59 -5.51 8.27
C TYR A 20 -1.75 -6.06 9.11
N LEU A 21 -2.08 -7.35 8.99
CA LEU A 21 -3.15 -7.99 9.76
C LEU A 21 -2.78 -8.17 11.23
N GLU A 22 -1.53 -8.50 11.54
CA GLU A 22 -1.06 -8.61 12.92
C GLU A 22 -1.13 -7.26 13.65
N ASN A 23 -0.72 -6.18 12.98
CA ASN A 23 -0.66 -4.84 13.57
C ASN A 23 -1.92 -3.99 13.30
N ILE A 24 -3.01 -4.59 12.78
CA ILE A 24 -4.22 -3.84 12.41
C ILE A 24 -4.86 -3.13 13.60
N ARG A 25 -4.73 -3.69 14.81
CA ARG A 25 -5.29 -3.15 16.06
C ARG A 25 -4.61 -1.86 16.53
N GLU A 26 -3.36 -1.64 16.13
CA GLU A 26 -2.61 -0.43 16.47
C GLU A 26 -2.89 0.71 15.48
N ARG A 27 -3.49 0.38 14.32
CA ARG A 27 -3.80 1.34 13.27
C ARG A 27 -5.16 1.98 13.51
N ARG A 28 -5.29 3.23 13.08
CA ARG A 28 -6.56 3.96 13.17
C ARG A 28 -7.59 3.34 12.22
N VAL A 29 -8.78 3.07 12.74
CA VAL A 29 -9.90 2.52 11.96
C VAL A 29 -10.42 3.53 10.94
N PHE A 30 -10.49 4.80 11.34
CA PHE A 30 -10.90 5.91 10.48
C PHE A 30 -9.67 6.73 10.05
N PRO A 31 -9.47 6.93 8.74
CA PRO A 31 -8.38 7.72 8.23
C PRO A 31 -8.63 9.22 8.45
N GLU A 32 -7.59 9.97 8.81
CA GLU A 32 -7.63 11.44 8.98
C GLU A 32 -7.18 12.13 7.69
N VAL A 33 -7.81 11.79 6.57
CA VAL A 33 -7.45 12.29 5.24
C VAL A 33 -8.59 13.11 4.64
N GLU A 34 -8.23 14.16 3.91
CA GLU A 34 -9.21 14.99 3.20
C GLU A 34 -9.66 14.35 1.88
N PRO A 35 -10.94 14.48 1.50
CA PRO A 35 -11.39 14.10 0.16
C PRO A 35 -10.51 14.73 -0.94
N GLY A 36 -9.94 13.89 -1.79
CA GLY A 36 -9.06 14.33 -2.89
C GLY A 36 -7.56 14.41 -2.54
N TYR A 37 -7.14 14.00 -1.35
CA TYR A 37 -5.71 14.00 -0.97
C TYR A 37 -4.83 13.16 -1.92
N LEU A 38 -5.33 12.02 -2.39
CA LEU A 38 -4.61 11.11 -3.31
C LEU A 38 -4.15 11.82 -4.59
N ARG A 39 -5.01 12.66 -5.17
CA ARG A 39 -4.72 13.33 -6.44
C ARG A 39 -3.59 14.36 -6.33
N LYS A 40 -3.30 14.85 -5.12
CA LYS A 40 -2.18 15.76 -4.86
C LYS A 40 -0.84 15.01 -4.70
N LEU A 41 -0.90 13.71 -4.38
CA LEU A 41 0.28 12.89 -4.08
C LEU A 41 0.75 12.04 -5.26
N ILE A 42 -0.12 11.82 -6.24
CA ILE A 42 0.16 11.00 -7.43
C ILE A 42 0.38 11.94 -8.62
N PRO A 43 1.35 11.65 -9.51
CA PRO A 43 1.53 12.41 -10.74
C PRO A 43 0.25 12.40 -11.60
N GLY A 44 0.00 13.51 -12.30
CA GLY A 44 -1.22 13.69 -13.11
C GLY A 44 -1.28 12.82 -14.37
N GLU A 45 -0.15 12.25 -14.77
CA GLU A 45 0.00 11.38 -15.94
C GLU A 45 0.79 10.13 -15.55
N ALA A 46 0.53 9.03 -16.24
CA ALA A 46 1.27 7.79 -16.04
C ALA A 46 2.71 7.96 -16.56
N PRO A 47 3.71 7.38 -15.88
CA PRO A 47 5.09 7.42 -16.37
C PRO A 47 5.21 6.65 -17.69
N GLU A 48 6.01 7.18 -18.62
CA GLU A 48 6.26 6.54 -19.92
C GLU A 48 7.12 5.27 -19.78
N GLU A 49 7.97 5.23 -18.75
CA GLU A 49 8.81 4.08 -18.43
C GLU A 49 8.33 3.38 -17.15
N GLY A 50 8.53 2.06 -17.10
CA GLY A 50 8.19 1.27 -15.92
C GLY A 50 9.05 1.63 -14.72
N GLU A 51 8.43 1.89 -13.58
CA GLU A 51 9.14 2.15 -12.32
C GLU A 51 9.57 0.85 -11.64
N SER A 52 10.55 0.94 -10.75
CA SER A 52 10.94 -0.19 -9.92
C SER A 52 9.81 -0.55 -8.96
N PHE A 53 9.59 -1.85 -8.74
CA PHE A 53 8.56 -2.31 -7.80
C PHE A 53 8.83 -1.84 -6.36
N GLU A 54 10.07 -1.54 -5.99
CA GLU A 54 10.40 -0.93 -4.70
C GLU A 54 9.83 0.48 -4.55
N ASN A 55 9.84 1.28 -5.62
CA ASN A 55 9.23 2.62 -5.62
C ASN A 55 7.71 2.51 -5.51
N ILE A 56 7.11 1.59 -6.27
CA ILE A 56 5.66 1.31 -6.20
C ILE A 56 5.27 0.89 -4.79
N PHE A 57 6.04 0.00 -4.16
CA PHE A 57 5.76 -0.48 -2.81
C PHE A 57 5.86 0.63 -1.76
N LYS A 58 6.85 1.52 -1.88
CA LYS A 58 6.96 2.72 -1.03
C LYS A 58 5.77 3.66 -1.19
N ASP A 59 5.25 3.82 -2.40
CA ASP A 59 4.07 4.65 -2.63
C ASP A 59 2.79 4.03 -2.07
N ILE A 60 2.66 2.69 -2.08
CA ILE A 60 1.56 2.01 -1.38
C ILE A 60 1.59 2.37 0.12
N GLU A 61 2.76 2.28 0.76
CA GLU A 61 2.89 2.59 2.18
C GLU A 61 2.67 4.08 2.48
N ARG A 62 3.17 4.97 1.64
CA ARG A 62 3.11 6.42 1.88
C ARG A 62 1.77 7.05 1.51
N VAL A 63 1.15 6.61 0.41
CA VAL A 63 0.00 7.27 -0.22
C VAL A 63 -1.30 6.52 0.07
N ILE A 64 -1.28 5.20 0.02
CA ILE A 64 -2.49 4.38 0.19
C ILE A 64 -2.78 4.17 1.67
N MET A 65 -1.81 3.70 2.47
CA MET A 65 -2.06 3.34 3.87
C MET A 65 -2.71 4.42 4.75
N PRO A 66 -2.40 5.73 4.63
CA PRO A 66 -3.07 6.76 5.43
C PRO A 66 -4.57 6.91 5.17
N GLY A 67 -5.06 6.53 3.98
CA GLY A 67 -6.48 6.61 3.61
C GLY A 67 -7.22 5.29 3.62
N VAL A 68 -6.57 4.19 4.00
CA VAL A 68 -7.24 2.90 4.16
C VAL A 68 -8.05 2.93 5.45
N SER A 69 -9.37 2.87 5.32
CA SER A 69 -10.24 2.57 6.46
C SER A 69 -10.06 1.11 6.85
N GLY A 70 -9.67 0.86 8.10
CA GLY A 70 -9.49 -0.47 8.67
C GLY A 70 -10.81 -1.18 8.93
N PHE A 71 -11.61 -1.46 7.91
CA PHE A 71 -12.91 -2.15 8.02
C PHE A 71 -12.80 -3.51 8.72
N ILE A 72 -11.66 -4.19 8.55
CA ILE A 72 -11.39 -5.50 9.15
C ILE A 72 -11.27 -5.42 10.68
N CYS A 73 -10.88 -4.28 11.26
CA CYS A 73 -10.76 -4.13 12.71
C CYS A 73 -12.11 -4.23 13.45
N TYR A 74 -13.25 -4.10 12.75
CA TYR A 74 -14.57 -4.36 13.33
C TYR A 74 -14.93 -5.85 13.41
N PHE A 75 -14.19 -6.72 12.71
CA PHE A 75 -14.50 -8.15 12.55
C PHE A 75 -13.48 -9.09 13.22
N ILE A 76 -12.42 -8.58 13.85
CA ILE A 76 -11.35 -9.32 14.58
C ILE A 76 -11.19 -8.76 15.99
#